data_AF-A0A533VRR7-F1
#
_entry.id   AF-A0A533VRR7-F1
#
_cell.length_a   1.000
_cell.length_b   1.000
_cell.length_c   1.000
_cell.angle_alpha   90.00
_cell.angle_beta   90.00
_cell.angle_gamma   90.00
#
_symmetry.space_group_name_H-M   'P 1'
#
loop_
_entity.id
_entity.type
_entity.pdbx_description
1 polymer ?
#
loop_
_entity_poly.entity_id
_entity_poly.type
_entity_poly.pdbx_seq_one_letter_code
_entity_poly.pdbx_strand_id
1 'polypeptide(L)'
;MYEQRIEVARTYSRLARKALGLRNVPILTIDKTRQRNSFAKRPYFETRIYSKEFADAVKRYYPGVVSTESREIPEQMHRLDNKHLAFFLRGLFDAEGHVRSKRIGISMKSETLIKQLQLLLLRFGIVSSYSHSVNRYGSVMHALDISD
;
A
#
# COMPACT_ATOMS: atom_id res chain seq x y z
N MET A 1 -17.91 7.27 6.49
CA MET A 1 -16.96 6.31 5.90
C MET A 1 -16.62 6.58 4.43
N TYR A 2 -17.57 6.95 3.55
CA TYR A 2 -17.27 7.35 2.16
C TYR A 2 -16.56 8.72 2.08
N GLU A 3 -16.99 9.68 2.90
CA GLU A 3 -16.36 11.01 2.98
C GLU A 3 -14.91 10.98 3.48
N GLN A 4 -14.57 10.07 4.40
CA GLN A 4 -13.17 9.87 4.82
C GLN A 4 -12.26 9.41 3.66
N ARG A 5 -12.82 8.71 2.65
CA ARG A 5 -12.03 8.23 1.51
C ARG A 5 -11.73 9.31 0.49
N ILE A 6 -12.55 10.37 0.38
CA ILE A 6 -12.23 11.50 -0.51
C ILE A 6 -11.07 12.34 0.04
N GLU A 7 -10.95 12.45 1.36
CA GLU A 7 -9.84 13.17 2.00
C GLU A 7 -8.49 12.50 1.75
N VAL A 8 -8.46 11.16 1.84
CA VAL A 8 -7.28 10.36 1.46
C VAL A 8 -6.92 10.61 -0.01
N ALA A 9 -7.89 10.52 -0.93
CA ALA A 9 -7.65 10.79 -2.35
C ALA A 9 -7.12 12.22 -2.60
N ARG A 10 -7.68 13.23 -1.92
CA ARG A 10 -7.22 14.64 -1.98
C ARG A 10 -5.80 14.79 -1.45
N THR A 11 -5.46 14.09 -0.37
CA THR A 11 -4.12 14.09 0.22
C THR A 11 -3.09 13.53 -0.76
N TYR A 12 -3.35 12.37 -1.34
CA TYR A 12 -2.43 11.74 -2.30
C TYR A 12 -2.37 12.49 -3.64
N SER A 13 -3.48 13.02 -4.14
CA SER A 13 -3.50 13.89 -5.33
C SER A 13 -2.61 15.13 -5.11
N ARG A 14 -2.75 15.82 -3.98
CA ARG A 14 -1.93 16.98 -3.62
C ARG A 14 -0.45 16.62 -3.44
N LEU A 15 -0.16 15.49 -2.79
CA LEU A 15 1.19 15.00 -2.59
C LEU A 15 1.87 14.71 -3.94
N ALA A 16 1.23 13.92 -4.80
CA ALA A 16 1.75 13.58 -6.12
C ALA A 16 1.93 14.83 -6.99
N ARG A 17 0.95 15.75 -6.98
CA ARG A 17 1.03 17.02 -7.71
C ARG A 17 2.28 17.81 -7.32
N LYS A 18 2.52 17.98 -6.02
CA LYS A 18 3.67 18.72 -5.50
C LYS A 18 4.98 18.00 -5.73
N ALA A 19 5.05 16.70 -5.43
CA ALA A 19 6.28 15.92 -5.51
C ALA A 19 6.78 15.72 -6.95
N LEU A 20 5.86 15.60 -7.90
CA LEU A 20 6.17 15.35 -9.31
C LEU A 20 6.10 16.60 -10.19
N GLY A 21 5.84 17.78 -9.61
CA GLY A 21 5.74 19.04 -10.36
C GLY A 21 4.60 19.06 -11.39
N LEU A 22 3.55 18.27 -11.18
CA LEU A 22 2.45 18.13 -12.13
C LEU A 22 1.46 19.29 -12.01
N ARG A 23 0.89 19.73 -13.13
CA ARG A 23 -0.16 20.76 -13.13
C ARG A 23 -1.44 20.26 -12.46
N ASN A 24 -1.80 18.99 -12.71
CA ASN A 24 -3.02 18.37 -12.22
C ASN A 24 -2.80 16.87 -11.95
N VAL A 25 -3.48 16.37 -10.92
CA VAL A 25 -3.57 14.94 -10.59
C VAL A 25 -5.05 14.66 -10.29
N PRO A 26 -5.86 14.29 -11.30
CA PRO A 26 -7.31 14.20 -11.14
C PRO A 26 -7.71 13.06 -10.19
N ILE A 27 -8.81 13.29 -9.48
CA ILE A 27 -9.52 12.30 -8.68
C ILE A 27 -10.82 11.99 -9.39
N LEU A 28 -11.00 10.74 -9.78
CA LEU A 28 -12.22 10.26 -10.43
C LEU A 28 -13.07 9.51 -9.44
N THR A 29 -14.39 9.64 -9.55
CA THR A 29 -15.33 8.73 -8.88
C THR A 29 -15.63 7.59 -9.83
N ILE A 30 -15.33 6.37 -9.41
CA ILE A 30 -15.48 5.16 -10.21
C ILE A 30 -16.55 4.28 -9.57
N ASP A 31 -17.59 3.94 -10.33
CA ASP A 31 -18.57 2.93 -9.94
C ASP A 31 -18.45 1.69 -10.83
N LYS A 32 -17.93 0.61 -10.24
CA LYS A 32 -17.85 -0.71 -10.88
C LYS A 32 -18.73 -1.75 -10.17
N THR A 33 -19.67 -1.34 -9.33
CA THR A 33 -20.49 -2.28 -8.54
C THR A 33 -21.38 -3.16 -9.40
N ARG A 34 -21.78 -2.67 -10.58
CA ARG A 34 -22.63 -3.39 -11.54
C ARG A 34 -21.87 -4.01 -12.71
N GLN A 35 -20.54 -3.93 -12.72
CA GLN A 35 -19.73 -4.47 -13.81
C GLN A 35 -19.50 -5.97 -13.64
N ARG A 36 -19.70 -6.73 -14.72
CA ARG A 36 -19.37 -8.16 -14.76
C ARG A 36 -17.87 -8.34 -14.47
N ASN A 37 -17.53 -9.24 -13.55
CA ASN A 37 -16.17 -9.53 -13.07
C ASN A 37 -15.53 -8.45 -12.16
N SER A 38 -16.29 -7.49 -11.65
CA SER A 38 -15.79 -6.53 -10.67
C SER A 38 -15.87 -7.07 -9.25
N PHE A 39 -14.78 -6.92 -8.49
CA PHE A 39 -14.77 -7.16 -7.03
C PHE A 39 -15.24 -5.94 -6.22
N ALA A 40 -15.54 -4.80 -6.87
CA ALA A 40 -15.92 -3.58 -6.18
C ALA A 40 -17.31 -3.71 -5.55
N LYS A 41 -17.38 -3.62 -4.23
CA LYS A 41 -18.65 -3.65 -3.48
C LYS A 41 -19.32 -2.28 -3.35
N ARG A 42 -18.57 -1.19 -3.60
CA ARG A 42 -19.01 0.21 -3.47
C ARG A 42 -18.27 1.07 -4.51
N PRO A 43 -18.81 2.24 -4.88
CA PRO A 43 -18.04 3.25 -5.61
C PRO A 43 -16.76 3.62 -4.87
N TYR A 44 -15.71 3.98 -5.61
CA TYR A 44 -14.40 4.31 -5.06
C TYR A 44 -13.77 5.48 -5.80
N PHE A 45 -12.77 6.10 -5.18
CA PHE A 45 -12.01 7.19 -5.77
C PHE A 45 -10.72 6.65 -6.41
N GLU A 46 -10.40 7.13 -7.60
CA GLU A 46 -9.16 6.79 -8.32
C GLU A 46 -8.35 8.06 -8.55
N THR A 47 -7.14 8.12 -8.00
CA THR A 47 -6.19 9.21 -8.26
C THR A 47 -5.31 8.81 -9.45
N ARG A 48 -5.28 9.61 -10.51
CA ARG A 48 -4.49 9.29 -11.71
C ARG A 48 -3.27 10.19 -11.84
N ILE A 49 -2.11 9.56 -11.92
CA ILE A 49 -0.82 10.24 -12.14
C ILE A 49 -0.43 10.03 -13.60
N TYR A 50 -0.45 11.10 -14.38
CA TYR A 50 -0.05 11.10 -15.79
C TYR A 50 1.37 11.65 -15.92
N SER A 51 2.37 10.81 -15.73
CA SER A 51 3.78 11.12 -16.01
C SER A 51 4.51 9.87 -16.47
N LYS A 52 5.01 9.93 -17.71
CA LYS A 52 5.81 8.84 -18.28
C LYS A 52 7.14 8.73 -17.56
N GLU A 53 7.75 9.87 -17.23
CA GLU A 53 9.02 9.99 -16.53
C GLU A 53 8.95 9.30 -15.17
N PHE A 54 7.89 9.57 -14.40
CA PHE A 54 7.67 8.92 -13.11
C PHE A 54 7.42 7.42 -13.26
N ALA A 55 6.57 7.00 -14.21
CA ALA A 55 6.29 5.60 -14.44
C ALA A 55 7.55 4.81 -14.83
N ASP A 56 8.39 5.38 -15.70
CA ASP A 56 9.65 4.78 -16.14
C ASP A 56 10.68 4.75 -14.99
N ALA A 57 10.73 5.80 -14.16
CA ALA A 57 11.57 5.83 -12.97
C ALA A 57 11.16 4.73 -11.97
N VAL A 58 9.87 4.56 -11.69
CA VAL A 58 9.40 3.50 -10.77
C VAL A 58 9.76 2.12 -11.30
N LYS A 59 9.55 1.85 -12.59
CA LYS A 59 9.91 0.57 -13.20
C LYS A 59 11.42 0.31 -13.16
N ARG A 60 12.23 1.35 -13.39
CA ARG A 60 13.69 1.25 -13.42
C ARG A 60 14.29 1.05 -12.04
N TYR A 61 13.85 1.82 -11.05
CA TYR A 61 14.48 1.86 -9.73
C TYR A 61 13.80 0.94 -8.70
N TYR A 62 12.53 0.59 -8.91
CA TYR A 62 11.72 -0.20 -8.00
C TYR A 62 10.92 -1.31 -8.71
N PRO A 63 11.56 -2.17 -9.53
CA PRO A 63 10.85 -3.20 -10.30
C PRO A 63 10.05 -4.17 -9.42
N GLY A 64 10.55 -4.49 -8.22
CA GLY A 64 9.87 -5.34 -7.24
C GLY A 64 8.54 -4.78 -6.72
N VAL A 65 8.31 -3.46 -6.83
CA VAL A 65 7.02 -2.84 -6.43
C VAL A 65 5.95 -3.05 -7.49
N VAL A 66 6.33 -3.19 -8.76
CA VAL A 66 5.42 -3.28 -9.90
C VAL A 66 4.93 -4.72 -10.13
N SER A 67 5.70 -5.73 -9.73
CA SER A 67 5.30 -7.13 -9.79
C SER A 67 4.07 -7.41 -8.92
N THR A 68 3.20 -8.35 -9.30
CA THR A 68 2.08 -8.81 -8.45
C THR A 68 2.39 -10.11 -7.71
N GLU A 69 3.27 -10.93 -8.24
CA GLU A 69 3.59 -12.26 -7.70
C GLU A 69 4.86 -12.26 -6.84
N SER A 70 5.78 -11.31 -7.08
CA SER A 70 7.08 -11.21 -6.40
C SER A 70 7.29 -9.85 -5.74
N ARG A 71 6.22 -9.28 -5.13
CA ARG A 71 6.34 -7.99 -4.44
C ARG A 71 7.33 -8.09 -3.29
N GLU A 72 8.23 -7.13 -3.21
CA GLU A 72 9.16 -6.99 -2.10
C GLU A 72 9.29 -5.52 -1.72
N ILE A 73 9.72 -5.27 -0.49
CA ILE A 73 10.16 -3.94 -0.08
C ILE A 73 11.55 -3.72 -0.71
N PRO A 74 11.75 -2.68 -1.53
CA PRO A 74 13.04 -2.41 -2.15
C PRO A 74 14.14 -2.23 -1.11
N GLU A 75 15.34 -2.74 -1.39
CA GLU A 75 16.49 -2.65 -0.49
C GLU A 75 16.77 -1.21 -0.03
N GLN A 76 16.55 -0.23 -0.92
CA GLN A 76 16.73 1.19 -0.62
C GLN A 76 15.88 1.64 0.59
N MET A 77 14.70 1.05 0.80
CA MET A 77 13.85 1.36 1.96
C MET A 77 14.46 0.86 3.27
N HIS A 78 15.19 -0.26 3.23
CA HIS A 78 15.90 -0.79 4.40
C HIS A 78 17.03 0.13 4.86
N ARG A 79 17.60 0.92 3.95
CA ARG A 79 18.72 1.83 4.20
C ARG A 79 18.29 3.26 4.57
N LEU A 80 17.00 3.60 4.46
CA LEU A 80 16.50 4.91 4.88
C LEU A 80 16.69 5.13 6.38
N ASP A 81 16.91 6.37 6.81
CA ASP A 81 16.78 6.74 8.21
C ASP A 81 15.33 6.56 8.71
N ASN A 82 15.14 6.52 10.04
CA ASN A 82 13.83 6.25 10.63
C ASN A 82 12.77 7.30 10.25
N LYS A 83 13.16 8.56 10.00
CA LYS A 83 12.22 9.62 9.60
C LYS A 83 11.66 9.36 8.21
N HIS A 84 12.52 9.02 7.24
CA HIS A 84 12.09 8.73 5.87
C HIS A 84 11.39 7.37 5.76
N LEU A 85 11.88 6.36 6.49
CA LEU A 85 11.23 5.05 6.56
C LEU A 85 9.80 5.16 7.13
N ALA A 86 9.57 6.02 8.12
CA ALA A 86 8.23 6.25 8.66
C ALA A 86 7.24 6.77 7.60
N PHE A 87 7.69 7.58 6.62
CA PHE A 87 6.82 8.01 5.51
C PHE A 87 6.46 6.85 4.58
N PHE A 88 7.42 5.96 4.29
CA PHE A 88 7.15 4.75 3.50
C PHE A 88 6.14 3.85 4.22
N LEU A 89 6.36 3.56 5.50
CA LEU A 89 5.46 2.73 6.30
C LEU A 89 4.06 3.34 6.40
N ARG A 90 3.96 4.66 6.61
CA ARG A 90 2.66 5.36 6.59
C ARG A 90 1.93 5.13 5.28
N GLY A 91 2.59 5.33 4.14
CA GLY A 91 1.99 5.11 2.83
C GLY A 91 1.56 3.66 2.60
N LEU A 92 2.32 2.70 3.10
CA LEU A 92 1.99 1.27 3.01
C LEU A 92 0.76 0.91 3.86
N PHE A 93 0.68 1.39 5.11
CA PHE A 93 -0.46 1.17 5.98
C PHE A 93 -1.72 1.93 5.56
N ASP A 94 -1.59 3.12 4.97
CA ASP A 94 -2.73 3.84 4.38
C ASP A 94 -3.36 3.06 3.20
N ALA A 95 -2.56 2.27 2.48
CA ALA A 95 -3.00 1.50 1.31
C ALA A 95 -3.52 0.09 1.67
N GLU A 96 -2.76 -0.67 2.47
CA GLU A 96 -3.00 -2.10 2.72
C GLU A 96 -3.36 -2.40 4.18
N GLY A 97 -3.23 -1.41 5.06
CA GLY A 97 -3.47 -1.54 6.49
C GLY A 97 -4.95 -1.65 6.83
N HIS A 98 -5.23 -2.38 7.91
CA HIS A 98 -6.54 -2.47 8.50
C HIS A 98 -6.48 -2.41 10.02
N VAL A 99 -7.57 -1.97 10.64
CA VAL A 99 -7.75 -1.96 12.09
C VAL A 99 -8.91 -2.88 12.43
N ARG A 100 -8.67 -3.87 13.30
CA ARG A 100 -9.69 -4.80 13.79
C ARG A 100 -9.61 -4.90 15.31
N SER A 101 -10.67 -4.47 15.98
CA SER A 101 -10.75 -4.42 17.44
C SER A 101 -9.58 -3.62 18.04
N LYS A 102 -8.55 -4.31 18.57
CA LYS A 102 -7.34 -3.72 19.16
C LYS A 102 -6.06 -4.11 18.39
N ARG A 103 -6.20 -4.51 17.13
CA ARG A 103 -5.09 -4.94 16.28
C ARG A 103 -5.01 -4.07 15.04
N ILE A 104 -3.79 -3.69 14.70
CA ILE A 104 -3.46 -3.03 13.44
C ILE A 104 -2.73 -4.08 12.61
N GLY A 105 -3.19 -4.34 11.38
CA GLY A 105 -2.59 -5.39 10.57
C GLY A 105 -2.48 -5.05 9.10
N ILE A 106 -1.63 -5.80 8.41
CA ILE A 106 -1.50 -5.84 6.95
C ILE A 106 -1.58 -7.29 6.52
N SER A 107 -2.18 -7.56 5.36
CA SER A 107 -2.18 -8.91 4.77
C SER A 107 -1.92 -8.84 3.27
N MET A 108 -0.95 -9.60 2.78
CA MET A 108 -0.53 -9.60 1.37
C MET A 108 -0.16 -11.02 0.92
N LYS A 109 -0.12 -11.25 -0.40
CA LYS A 109 0.31 -12.52 -0.98
C LYS A 109 1.81 -12.78 -0.87
N SER A 110 2.62 -11.72 -0.79
CA SER A 110 4.07 -11.86 -0.71
C SER A 110 4.52 -12.10 0.73
N GLU A 111 5.01 -13.31 1.00
CA GLU A 111 5.67 -13.64 2.27
C GLU A 111 6.89 -12.75 2.52
N THR A 112 7.71 -12.54 1.48
CA THR A 112 8.94 -11.75 1.55
C THR A 112 8.66 -10.34 2.02
N LEU A 113 7.66 -9.67 1.43
CA LEU A 113 7.28 -8.31 1.81
C LEU A 113 6.83 -8.25 3.27
N ILE A 114 6.01 -9.20 3.72
CA ILE A 114 5.50 -9.24 5.10
C ILE A 114 6.64 -9.45 6.10
N LYS A 115 7.59 -10.35 5.80
CA LYS A 115 8.77 -10.59 6.65
C LYS A 115 9.71 -9.38 6.67
N GLN A 116 9.93 -8.72 5.53
CA GLN A 116 10.69 -7.47 5.47
C GLN A 116 10.03 -6.36 6.29
N LEU A 117 8.70 -6.25 6.20
CA LEU A 117 7.93 -5.29 7.00
C LEU A 117 8.11 -5.54 8.50
N GLN A 118 8.07 -6.80 8.95
CA GLN A 118 8.32 -7.16 10.35
C GLN A 118 9.69 -6.67 10.83
N LEU A 119 10.75 -6.87 10.03
CA LEU A 119 12.09 -6.38 10.36
C LEU A 119 12.17 -4.84 10.40
N LEU A 120 11.48 -4.14 9.48
CA LEU A 120 11.44 -2.69 9.46
C LEU A 120 10.70 -2.10 10.67
N LEU A 121 9.64 -2.76 11.15
CA LEU A 121 8.90 -2.35 12.34
C LEU A 121 9.75 -2.45 13.62
N LEU A 122 10.64 -3.46 13.71
CA LEU A 122 11.58 -3.58 14.83
C LEU A 122 12.52 -2.38 14.97
N ARG A 123 12.82 -1.65 13.88
CA ARG A 123 13.61 -0.41 13.94
C ARG A 123 12.93 0.71 14.73
N PHE A 124 11.62 0.59 14.96
CA PHE A 124 10.81 1.52 15.75
C PHE A 124 10.42 0.93 17.11
N GLY A 125 10.96 -0.23 17.50
CA GLY A 125 10.56 -0.95 18.71
C GLY A 125 9.14 -1.55 18.62
N ILE A 126 8.58 -1.66 17.42
CA ILE A 126 7.24 -2.21 17.20
C ILE A 126 7.38 -3.71 16.97
N VAL A 127 6.85 -4.49 17.92
CA VAL A 127 6.77 -5.95 17.82
C VAL A 127 5.47 -6.33 17.12
N SER A 128 5.55 -7.26 16.18
CA SER A 128 4.39 -7.74 15.43
C SER A 128 4.40 -9.26 15.29
N SER A 129 3.21 -9.85 15.21
CA SER A 129 2.99 -11.28 15.01
C SER A 129 2.79 -11.61 13.54
N TYR A 130 3.55 -12.58 13.03
CA TYR A 130 3.37 -13.12 11.68
C TYR A 130 2.40 -14.31 11.70
N SER A 131 1.51 -14.38 10.70
CA SER A 131 0.66 -15.55 10.46
C SER A 131 0.44 -15.75 8.96
N HIS A 132 -0.07 -16.93 8.59
CA HIS A 132 -0.51 -17.20 7.23
C HIS A 132 -1.82 -17.99 7.24
N SER A 133 -2.59 -17.86 6.17
CA SER A 133 -3.82 -18.62 5.95
C SER A 133 -3.92 -19.06 4.50
N VAL A 134 -4.57 -20.20 4.27
CA VAL A 134 -4.80 -20.73 2.92
C VAL A 134 -6.28 -20.55 2.60
N ASN A 135 -6.58 -19.94 1.45
CA ASN A 135 -7.96 -19.78 1.00
C ASN A 135 -8.50 -21.10 0.40
N ARG A 136 -9.81 -21.13 0.10
CA ARG A 136 -10.46 -22.31 -0.51
C ARG A 136 -9.93 -22.73 -1.88
N TYR A 137 -9.12 -21.87 -2.52
CA TYR A 137 -8.50 -22.10 -3.83
C TYR A 137 -7.01 -22.47 -3.70
N GLY A 138 -6.51 -22.71 -2.47
CA GLY A 138 -5.11 -23.04 -2.22
C GLY A 138 -4.15 -21.86 -2.22
N SER A 139 -4.62 -20.62 -2.40
CA SER A 139 -3.73 -19.45 -2.35
C SER A 139 -3.40 -19.09 -0.90
N VAL A 140 -2.12 -18.86 -0.64
CA VAL A 140 -1.62 -18.43 0.67
C VAL A 140 -1.71 -16.91 0.81
N MET A 141 -2.18 -16.46 1.96
CA MET A 141 -2.17 -15.06 2.40
C MET A 141 -1.33 -14.94 3.65
N HIS A 142 -0.39 -14.02 3.66
CA HIS A 142 0.52 -13.74 4.77
C HIS A 142 0.06 -12.48 5.48
N ALA A 143 0.10 -12.47 6.81
CA ALA A 143 -0.39 -11.39 7.62
C ALA A 143 0.59 -11.02 8.72
N LEU A 144 0.56 -9.74 9.07
CA LEU A 144 1.28 -9.16 10.19
C LEU A 144 0.28 -8.39 11.05
N ASP A 145 0.24 -8.71 12.33
CA ASP A 145 -0.62 -8.05 13.33
C ASP A 145 0.24 -7.39 14.41
N ILE A 146 -0.05 -6.12 14.67
CA ILE A 146 0.50 -5.32 15.77
C ILE A 146 -0.60 -5.22 16.83
N SER A 147 -0.26 -5.62 18.05
CA SER A 147 -1.12 -5.48 19.22
C SER A 147 -0.27 -5.05 20.41
N ASP A 148 -0.92 -4.41 21.38
CA ASP A 148 -0.37 -4.21 22.72
C ASP A 148 -0.17 -5.55 23.45
#